data_AF-A0A0R2CXJ9-F1
#
_entry.id   AF-A0A0R2CXJ9-F1
#
_cell.length_a   1.000
_cell.length_b   1.000
_cell.length_c   1.000
_cell.angle_alpha   90.00
_cell.angle_beta   90.00
_cell.angle_gamma   90.00
#
_symmetry.space_group_name_H-M   'P 1'
#
loop_
_entity.id
_entity.type
_entity.pdbx_description
1 polymer ?
#
loop_
_entity_poly.entity_id
_entity_poly.type
_entity_poly.pdbx_seq_one_letter_code
_entity_poly.pdbx_strand_id
1 'polypeptide(L)'
;MDNDIGDSYLAKIGVESQSDVRKQRKEEELAELAKKEQEKKEREKQLKIARETLERAKRQEIYHFKVHGVTHYELSKMITYARRNDFFDPYDGWTAGDIKEFSPYEKVFETDLQGAVSAITFETEPENKYDPNAIKVIATLDEKKYMLGYVPAKQTGKVLDILKKQNRGEISPRVEYELTGGKYKLADDDENDFSDDPKLKIYTGKREYGFNIKICDNNID
;
A
#
# COMPACT_ATOMS: atom_id res chain seq x y z
N MET A 1 -46.51 43.89 -18.88
CA MET A 1 -47.64 43.28 -18.16
C MET A 1 -47.05 42.68 -16.91
N ASP A 2 -47.32 43.31 -15.77
CA ASP A 2 -46.70 43.01 -14.48
C ASP A 2 -47.33 41.76 -13.88
N ASN A 3 -46.50 40.73 -13.66
CA ASN A 3 -46.91 39.45 -13.06
C ASN A 3 -47.00 39.50 -11.52
N ASP A 4 -47.12 40.70 -10.93
CA ASP A 4 -46.99 40.92 -9.48
C ASP A 4 -48.27 40.56 -8.67
N ILE A 5 -49.40 40.33 -9.34
CA ILE A 5 -50.68 40.05 -8.66
C ILE A 5 -50.77 38.56 -8.26
N GLY A 6 -50.14 37.66 -9.01
CA GLY A 6 -50.25 36.20 -8.80
C GLY A 6 -49.53 35.69 -7.55
N ASP A 7 -48.39 36.28 -7.21
CA ASP A 7 -47.56 35.83 -6.09
C ASP A 7 -48.16 36.20 -4.71
N SER A 8 -48.90 37.32 -4.63
CA SER A 8 -49.54 37.77 -3.37
C SER A 8 -50.72 36.90 -2.91
N TYR A 9 -51.38 36.18 -3.83
CA TYR A 9 -52.51 35.30 -3.53
C TYR A 9 -52.06 33.90 -3.05
N LEU A 10 -50.97 33.36 -3.61
CA LEU A 10 -50.45 32.04 -3.27
C LEU A 10 -49.92 31.96 -1.82
N ALA A 11 -49.29 33.03 -1.34
CA ALA A 11 -48.80 33.14 0.04
C ALA A 11 -49.92 33.10 1.11
N LYS A 12 -51.17 33.43 0.76
CA LYS A 12 -52.32 33.41 1.68
C LYS A 12 -52.99 32.03 1.84
N ILE A 13 -52.71 31.09 0.93
CA ILE A 13 -53.31 29.73 0.91
C ILE A 13 -52.30 28.63 1.30
N GLY A 14 -51.10 29.02 1.73
CA GLY A 14 -50.06 28.09 2.20
C GLY A 14 -49.41 27.25 1.09
N VAL A 15 -49.54 27.66 -0.17
CA VAL A 15 -48.93 26.99 -1.32
C VAL A 15 -47.72 27.80 -1.76
N GLU A 16 -46.54 27.18 -1.72
CA GLU A 16 -45.28 27.82 -2.15
C GLU A 16 -45.38 28.33 -3.60
N SER A 17 -44.96 29.57 -3.85
CA SER A 17 -44.94 30.11 -5.21
C SER A 17 -43.90 29.34 -6.05
N GLN A 18 -44.16 29.18 -7.35
CA GLN A 18 -43.18 28.62 -8.28
C GLN A 18 -41.86 29.41 -8.31
N SER A 19 -41.88 30.70 -7.92
CA SER A 19 -40.67 31.52 -7.78
C SER A 19 -39.84 31.12 -6.55
N ASP A 20 -40.49 30.78 -5.43
CA ASP A 20 -39.84 30.33 -4.19
C ASP A 20 -39.21 28.94 -4.36
N VAL A 21 -39.92 27.99 -4.99
CA VAL A 21 -39.40 26.65 -5.29
C VAL A 21 -38.19 26.72 -6.24
N ARG A 22 -38.21 27.64 -7.23
CA ARG A 22 -37.06 27.87 -8.12
C ARG A 22 -35.88 28.51 -7.40
N LYS A 23 -36.14 29.33 -6.37
CA LYS A 23 -35.10 29.96 -5.57
C LYS A 23 -34.44 28.96 -4.63
N GLN A 24 -35.24 28.15 -3.93
CA GLN A 24 -34.76 27.05 -3.08
C GLN A 24 -33.92 26.05 -3.88
N ARG A 25 -34.40 25.61 -5.06
CA ARG A 25 -33.65 24.67 -5.91
C ARG A 25 -32.33 25.25 -6.44
N LYS A 26 -32.29 26.55 -6.75
CA LYS A 26 -31.04 27.24 -7.12
C LYS A 26 -30.08 27.36 -5.95
N GLU A 27 -30.58 27.60 -4.74
CA GLU A 27 -29.77 27.67 -3.52
C GLU A 27 -29.20 26.29 -3.17
N GLU A 28 -29.99 25.22 -3.32
CA GLU A 28 -29.54 23.83 -3.18
C GLU A 28 -28.50 23.43 -4.22
N GLU A 29 -28.71 23.76 -5.50
CA GLU A 29 -27.73 23.51 -6.57
C GLU A 29 -26.43 24.28 -6.33
N LEU A 30 -26.49 25.53 -5.85
CA LEU A 30 -25.31 26.31 -5.48
C LEU A 30 -24.57 25.68 -4.29
N ALA A 31 -25.30 25.20 -3.28
CA ALA A 31 -24.73 24.55 -2.11
C ALA A 31 -24.06 23.22 -2.47
N GLU A 32 -24.67 22.42 -3.36
CA GLU A 32 -24.11 21.17 -3.84
C GLU A 32 -22.85 21.41 -4.70
N LEU A 33 -22.87 22.42 -5.58
CA LEU A 33 -21.70 22.84 -6.35
C LEU A 33 -20.56 23.32 -5.45
N ALA A 34 -20.85 24.12 -4.44
CA ALA A 34 -19.86 24.59 -3.47
C ALA A 34 -19.24 23.43 -2.68
N LYS A 35 -20.05 22.44 -2.27
CA LYS A 35 -19.57 21.24 -1.57
C LYS A 35 -18.66 20.39 -2.47
N LYS A 36 -19.06 20.14 -3.72
CA LYS A 36 -18.22 19.42 -4.71
C LYS A 36 -16.90 20.14 -4.99
N GLU A 37 -16.92 21.47 -5.03
CA GLU A 37 -15.70 22.26 -5.23
C GLU A 37 -14.76 22.20 -4.01
N GLN A 38 -15.31 22.21 -2.80
CA GLN A 38 -14.54 22.01 -1.56
C GLN A 38 -13.91 20.63 -1.50
N GLU A 39 -14.69 19.57 -1.75
CA GLU A 39 -14.20 18.18 -1.79
C GLU A 39 -13.10 18.01 -2.85
N LYS A 40 -13.26 18.62 -4.03
CA LYS A 40 -12.24 18.60 -5.08
C LYS A 40 -10.96 19.29 -4.66
N LYS A 41 -11.04 20.49 -4.06
CA LYS A 41 -9.88 21.23 -3.54
C LYS A 41 -9.16 20.47 -2.43
N GLU A 42 -9.90 19.82 -1.55
CA GLU A 42 -9.34 19.02 -0.47
C GLU A 42 -8.64 17.77 -1.02
N ARG A 43 -9.26 17.08 -1.97
CA ARG A 43 -8.66 15.93 -2.66
C ARG A 43 -7.40 16.32 -3.43
N GLU A 44 -7.40 17.44 -4.14
CA GLU A 44 -6.22 17.97 -4.84
C GLU A 44 -5.08 18.32 -3.87
N LYS A 45 -5.42 18.92 -2.71
CA LYS A 45 -4.44 19.21 -1.66
C LYS A 45 -3.84 17.93 -1.07
N GLN A 46 -4.67 16.93 -0.77
CA GLN A 46 -4.20 15.62 -0.31
C GLN A 46 -3.32 14.94 -1.36
N LEU A 47 -3.71 14.98 -2.64
CA LEU A 47 -2.93 14.42 -3.74
C LEU A 47 -1.57 15.10 -3.88
N LYS A 48 -1.52 16.43 -3.70
CA LYS A 48 -0.27 17.20 -3.75
C LYS A 48 0.65 16.84 -2.59
N ILE A 49 0.11 16.78 -1.36
CA ILE A 49 0.87 16.36 -0.17
C ILE A 49 1.38 14.92 -0.35
N ALA A 50 0.54 14.00 -0.84
CA ALA A 50 0.94 12.63 -1.09
C ALA A 50 2.05 12.53 -2.15
N ARG A 51 1.95 13.31 -3.25
CA ARG A 51 2.99 13.38 -4.29
C ARG A 51 4.30 13.96 -3.76
N GLU A 52 4.26 15.06 -3.01
CA GLU A 52 5.45 15.68 -2.40
C GLU A 52 6.09 14.74 -1.38
N THR A 53 5.29 14.04 -0.58
CA THR A 53 5.75 13.03 0.39
C THR A 53 6.41 11.85 -0.33
N LEU A 54 5.80 11.37 -1.41
CA LEU A 54 6.32 10.26 -2.21
C LEU A 54 7.60 10.63 -2.97
N GLU A 55 7.69 11.86 -3.48
CA GLU A 55 8.92 12.39 -4.09
C GLU A 55 10.02 12.61 -3.05
N ARG A 56 9.70 13.05 -1.83
CA ARG A 56 10.66 13.14 -0.72
C ARG A 56 11.17 11.75 -0.31
N ALA A 57 10.28 10.77 -0.20
CA ALA A 57 10.65 9.37 0.06
C ALA A 57 11.54 8.79 -1.05
N LYS A 58 11.24 9.07 -2.32
CA LYS A 58 12.12 8.69 -3.45
C LYS A 58 13.48 9.38 -3.41
N ARG A 59 13.54 10.65 -2.97
CA ARG A 59 14.81 11.37 -2.77
C ARG A 59 15.65 10.79 -1.64
N GLN A 60 15.01 10.10 -0.69
CA GLN A 60 15.66 9.41 0.41
C GLN A 60 16.12 7.99 0.05
N GLU A 61 15.52 7.33 -0.94
CA GLU A 61 15.95 5.99 -1.35
C GLU A 61 17.37 5.99 -1.96
N ILE A 62 18.33 5.40 -1.24
CA ILE A 62 19.72 5.29 -1.67
C ILE A 62 19.91 4.03 -2.53
N TYR A 63 19.21 2.94 -2.17
CA TYR A 63 19.40 1.67 -2.82
C TYR A 63 18.23 0.69 -2.62
N HIS A 64 17.94 -0.13 -3.63
CA HIS A 64 16.97 -1.21 -3.52
C HIS A 64 17.48 -2.50 -4.14
N PHE A 65 17.01 -3.63 -3.62
CA PHE A 65 17.27 -4.93 -4.21
C PHE A 65 16.31 -6.03 -3.76
N LYS A 66 16.23 -7.08 -4.56
CA LYS A 66 15.57 -8.34 -4.19
C LYS A 66 16.59 -9.28 -3.53
N VAL A 67 16.29 -9.77 -2.34
CA VAL A 67 17.15 -10.71 -1.60
C VAL A 67 17.31 -12.01 -2.41
N HIS A 68 18.54 -12.49 -2.52
CA HIS A 68 18.86 -13.72 -3.24
C HIS A 68 18.72 -14.94 -2.33
N GLY A 69 18.14 -16.02 -2.87
CA GLY A 69 18.03 -17.30 -2.17
C GLY A 69 16.87 -17.42 -1.18
N VAL A 70 15.93 -16.46 -1.15
CA VAL A 70 14.80 -16.45 -0.20
C VAL A 70 13.97 -17.74 -0.10
N THR A 71 13.93 -18.53 -1.17
CA THR A 71 13.26 -19.83 -1.21
C THR A 71 14.03 -20.96 -0.53
N HIS A 72 15.34 -20.80 -0.33
CA HIS A 72 16.25 -21.83 0.21
C HIS A 72 16.58 -21.63 1.69
N TYR A 73 16.32 -20.43 2.23
CA TYR A 73 16.60 -20.10 3.63
C TYR A 73 15.31 -20.00 4.46
N GLU A 74 15.30 -19.17 5.50
CA GLU A 74 14.34 -19.28 6.61
C GLU A 74 13.10 -18.38 6.45
N LEU A 75 12.89 -17.77 5.28
CA LEU A 75 11.71 -16.93 5.03
C LEU A 75 10.40 -17.70 5.26
N SER A 76 10.31 -18.94 4.80
CA SER A 76 9.14 -19.79 5.01
C SER A 76 8.90 -20.11 6.49
N LYS A 77 9.96 -20.29 7.28
CA LYS A 77 9.89 -20.50 8.73
C LYS A 77 9.39 -19.23 9.42
N MET A 78 9.91 -18.07 9.04
CA MET A 78 9.48 -16.77 9.56
C MET A 78 8.00 -16.52 9.31
N ILE A 79 7.52 -16.75 8.08
CA ILE A 79 6.10 -16.60 7.72
C ILE A 79 5.22 -17.56 8.52
N THR A 80 5.65 -18.81 8.67
CA THR A 80 4.92 -19.82 9.46
C THR A 80 4.85 -19.43 10.93
N TYR A 81 5.94 -18.89 11.48
CA TYR A 81 5.95 -18.35 12.83
C TYR A 81 5.00 -17.15 12.96
N ALA A 82 5.07 -16.21 12.02
CA ALA A 82 4.22 -15.04 12.01
C ALA A 82 2.73 -15.40 12.03
N ARG A 83 2.31 -16.35 11.18
CA ARG A 83 0.93 -16.84 11.12
C ARG A 83 0.47 -17.52 12.41
N ARG A 84 1.35 -18.30 13.06
CA ARG A 84 0.99 -19.05 14.29
C ARG A 84 0.83 -18.17 15.52
N ASN A 85 1.36 -16.95 15.47
CA ASN A 85 1.33 -16.00 16.58
C ASN A 85 0.54 -14.74 16.18
N ASP A 86 -0.34 -14.85 15.18
CA ASP A 86 -1.28 -13.81 14.76
C ASP A 86 -0.65 -12.43 14.48
N PHE A 87 0.56 -12.42 13.89
CA PHE A 87 1.23 -11.19 13.48
C PHE A 87 0.62 -10.51 12.25
N PHE A 88 -0.30 -11.20 11.56
CA PHE A 88 -1.07 -10.68 10.44
C PHE A 88 -2.38 -11.44 10.29
N ASP A 89 -3.35 -10.84 9.62
CA ASP A 89 -4.65 -11.44 9.35
C ASP A 89 -4.70 -12.01 7.92
N PRO A 90 -4.64 -13.34 7.72
CA PRO A 90 -4.81 -13.93 6.41
C PRO A 90 -6.26 -13.78 5.93
N TYR A 91 -6.49 -13.78 4.63
CA TYR A 91 -7.85 -13.74 4.04
C TYR A 91 -8.69 -15.02 4.24
N ASP A 92 -8.36 -15.83 5.25
CA ASP A 92 -9.06 -17.06 5.56
C ASP A 92 -10.53 -16.73 5.85
N GLY A 93 -11.45 -17.35 5.12
CA GLY A 93 -12.89 -17.07 5.23
C GLY A 93 -13.42 -15.89 4.39
N TRP A 94 -12.56 -15.08 3.76
CA TRP A 94 -13.03 -13.98 2.90
C TRP A 94 -13.74 -14.50 1.64
N THR A 95 -14.89 -13.90 1.35
CA THR A 95 -15.73 -14.14 0.17
C THR A 95 -15.18 -13.40 -1.06
N ALA A 96 -15.81 -13.63 -2.22
CA ALA A 96 -15.45 -12.93 -3.46
C ALA A 96 -15.72 -11.43 -3.35
N GLY A 97 -16.81 -11.05 -2.66
CA GLY A 97 -17.17 -9.67 -2.38
C GLY A 97 -16.10 -8.97 -1.56
N ASP A 98 -15.68 -9.59 -0.45
CA ASP A 98 -14.66 -9.02 0.45
C ASP A 98 -13.34 -8.79 -0.28
N ILE A 99 -12.91 -9.74 -1.13
CA ILE A 99 -11.68 -9.63 -1.92
C ILE A 99 -11.79 -8.50 -2.95
N LYS A 100 -12.93 -8.37 -3.66
CA LYS A 100 -13.15 -7.32 -4.66
C LYS A 100 -13.27 -5.94 -4.02
N GLU A 101 -13.89 -5.84 -2.85
CA GLU A 101 -13.99 -4.59 -2.09
C GLU A 101 -12.62 -4.14 -1.59
N PHE A 102 -11.82 -5.07 -1.06
CA PHE A 102 -10.48 -4.77 -0.55
C PHE A 102 -9.50 -4.36 -1.66
N SER A 103 -9.52 -5.07 -2.80
CA SER A 103 -8.58 -4.82 -3.90
C SER A 103 -9.24 -5.13 -5.26
N PRO A 104 -9.97 -4.14 -5.84
CA PRO A 104 -10.63 -4.33 -7.12
C PRO A 104 -9.62 -4.67 -8.22
N TYR A 105 -9.82 -5.81 -8.90
CA TYR A 105 -9.00 -6.27 -10.04
C TYR A 105 -7.53 -6.59 -9.71
N GLU A 106 -7.17 -6.66 -8.43
CA GLU A 106 -5.80 -6.90 -7.97
C GLU A 106 -5.71 -8.16 -7.09
N LYS A 107 -4.48 -8.72 -7.03
CA LYS A 107 -4.24 -9.95 -6.26
C LYS A 107 -4.07 -9.61 -4.79
N VAL A 108 -4.95 -10.17 -3.96
CA VAL A 108 -4.81 -10.12 -2.51
C VAL A 108 -3.98 -11.31 -2.06
N PHE A 109 -2.83 -11.06 -1.43
CA PHE A 109 -1.94 -12.10 -0.91
C PHE A 109 -2.35 -12.52 0.50
N GLU A 110 -2.14 -13.79 0.83
CA GLU A 110 -2.50 -14.38 2.14
C GLU A 110 -1.60 -13.84 3.25
N THR A 111 -0.40 -13.42 2.88
CA THR A 111 0.65 -13.07 3.82
C THR A 111 0.99 -11.61 3.66
N ASP A 112 0.85 -10.87 4.75
CA ASP A 112 1.39 -9.54 4.90
C ASP A 112 2.26 -9.54 6.17
N LEU A 113 3.51 -9.11 6.06
CA LEU A 113 4.38 -8.96 7.23
C LEU A 113 4.69 -7.50 7.51
N GLN A 114 4.02 -6.57 6.83
CA GLN A 114 4.25 -5.15 6.98
C GLN A 114 4.01 -4.73 8.43
N GLY A 115 5.02 -4.11 9.02
CA GLY A 115 4.99 -3.68 10.43
C GLY A 115 5.26 -4.79 11.45
N ALA A 116 5.30 -6.07 11.06
CA ALA A 116 5.59 -7.17 11.97
C ALA A 116 7.09 -7.37 12.19
N VAL A 117 7.91 -7.23 11.14
CA VAL A 117 9.38 -7.36 11.25
C VAL A 117 9.93 -6.13 11.96
N SER A 118 10.60 -6.35 13.09
CA SER A 118 11.13 -5.29 13.95
C SER A 118 12.44 -4.70 13.46
N ALA A 119 13.28 -5.50 12.82
CA ALA A 119 14.56 -5.04 12.26
C ALA A 119 15.05 -5.93 11.10
N ILE A 120 15.75 -5.31 10.15
CA ILE A 120 16.56 -6.00 9.14
C ILE A 120 18.02 -5.67 9.41
N THR A 121 18.87 -6.70 9.53
CA THR A 121 20.31 -6.55 9.74
C THR A 121 21.10 -7.20 8.61
N PHE A 122 22.28 -6.64 8.35
CA PHE A 122 23.22 -7.12 7.35
C PHE A 122 24.48 -7.64 8.05
N GLU A 123 24.86 -8.89 7.78
CA GLU A 123 26.06 -9.50 8.37
C GLU A 123 27.01 -9.97 7.26
N THR A 124 28.24 -9.46 7.26
CA THR A 124 29.28 -9.87 6.31
C THR A 124 29.82 -11.27 6.65
N GLU A 125 30.06 -12.09 5.63
CA GLU A 125 30.59 -13.45 5.78
C GLU A 125 31.89 -13.61 4.99
N PRO A 126 33.03 -13.13 5.52
CA PRO A 126 34.31 -13.16 4.81
C PRO A 126 34.85 -14.57 4.55
N GLU A 127 34.41 -15.55 5.34
CA GLU A 127 34.80 -16.97 5.21
C GLU A 127 33.88 -17.77 4.26
N ASN A 128 32.95 -17.09 3.57
CA ASN A 128 32.04 -17.76 2.66
C ASN A 128 32.81 -18.44 1.52
N LYS A 129 32.52 -19.72 1.30
CA LYS A 129 33.20 -20.58 0.32
C LYS A 129 33.09 -20.09 -1.13
N TYR A 130 32.05 -19.33 -1.47
CA TYR A 130 31.74 -18.91 -2.83
C TYR A 130 32.05 -17.45 -3.11
N ASP A 131 31.80 -16.56 -2.14
CA ASP A 131 32.06 -15.12 -2.29
C ASP A 131 32.50 -14.52 -0.94
N PRO A 132 33.78 -14.12 -0.78
CA PRO A 132 34.28 -13.54 0.47
C PRO A 132 33.67 -12.16 0.79
N ASN A 133 32.91 -11.56 -0.13
CA ASN A 133 32.16 -10.34 0.14
C ASN A 133 30.71 -10.60 0.53
N ALA A 134 30.26 -11.86 0.61
CA ALA A 134 28.86 -12.20 0.86
C ALA A 134 28.29 -11.47 2.08
N ILE A 135 27.08 -10.95 1.94
CA ILE A 135 26.34 -10.27 3.01
C ILE A 135 25.02 -11.01 3.23
N LYS A 136 24.83 -11.57 4.43
CA LYS A 136 23.58 -12.17 4.88
C LYS A 136 22.57 -11.08 5.18
N VAL A 137 21.32 -11.34 4.80
CA VAL A 137 20.15 -10.54 5.17
C VAL A 137 19.40 -11.31 6.24
N ILE A 138 19.30 -10.72 7.43
CA ILE A 138 18.66 -11.33 8.59
C ILE A 138 17.48 -10.44 8.99
N ALA A 139 16.31 -11.05 9.15
CA ALA A 139 15.13 -10.37 9.68
C ALA A 139 14.91 -10.77 11.14
N THR A 140 14.58 -9.80 11.97
CA THR A 140 14.16 -10.01 13.35
C THR A 140 12.65 -9.85 13.43
N LEU A 141 11.97 -10.90 13.90
CA LEU A 141 10.54 -10.92 14.15
C LEU A 141 10.37 -11.46 15.57
N ASP A 142 9.78 -10.65 16.47
CA ASP A 142 9.53 -11.05 17.86
C ASP A 142 10.78 -11.62 18.55
N GLU A 143 11.86 -10.83 18.56
CA GLU A 143 13.19 -11.17 19.09
C GLU A 143 13.90 -12.37 18.41
N LYS A 144 13.24 -13.09 17.49
CA LYS A 144 13.81 -14.21 16.74
C LYS A 144 14.43 -13.74 15.45
N LYS A 145 15.64 -14.22 15.18
CA LYS A 145 16.39 -13.93 13.95
C LYS A 145 16.18 -15.04 12.92
N TYR A 146 15.89 -14.63 11.69
CA TYR A 146 15.71 -15.52 10.56
C TYR A 146 16.65 -15.11 9.43
N MET A 147 17.51 -16.02 8.98
CA MET A 147 18.36 -15.77 7.82
C MET A 147 17.49 -15.88 6.56
N LEU A 148 17.27 -14.75 5.87
CA LEU A 148 16.38 -14.70 4.70
C LEU A 148 17.12 -15.00 3.40
N GLY A 149 18.41 -14.72 3.34
CA GLY A 149 19.23 -14.95 2.16
C GLY A 149 20.41 -14.01 2.10
N TYR A 150 20.88 -13.73 0.89
CA TYR A 150 22.04 -12.88 0.65
C TYR A 150 21.68 -11.65 -0.17
N VAL A 151 22.48 -10.60 -0.01
CA VAL A 151 22.55 -9.52 -1.00
C VAL A 151 23.02 -10.11 -2.34
N PRO A 152 22.39 -9.78 -3.48
CA PRO A 152 22.86 -10.26 -4.77
C PRO A 152 24.31 -9.87 -5.04
N ALA A 153 25.12 -10.81 -5.54
CA ALA A 153 26.57 -10.62 -5.73
C ALA A 153 26.95 -9.34 -6.49
N LYS A 154 26.17 -8.98 -7.53
CA LYS A 154 26.39 -7.76 -8.34
C LYS A 154 26.20 -6.45 -7.55
N GLN A 155 25.58 -6.53 -6.38
CA GLN A 155 25.10 -5.40 -5.59
C GLN A 155 25.80 -5.31 -4.23
N THR A 156 26.45 -6.39 -3.81
CA THR A 156 27.24 -6.51 -2.58
C THR A 156 28.17 -5.32 -2.35
N GLY A 157 28.93 -4.89 -3.35
CA GLY A 157 29.85 -3.76 -3.22
C GLY A 157 29.17 -2.46 -2.80
N LYS A 158 28.00 -2.15 -3.38
CA LYS A 158 27.22 -0.95 -3.02
C LYS A 158 26.68 -1.02 -1.59
N VAL A 159 26.19 -2.19 -1.18
CA VAL A 159 25.69 -2.39 0.19
C VAL A 159 26.83 -2.29 1.19
N LEU A 160 28.01 -2.87 0.91
CA LEU A 160 29.20 -2.70 1.75
C LEU A 160 29.60 -1.24 1.91
N ASP A 161 29.56 -0.45 0.83
CA ASP A 161 29.89 0.98 0.90
C ASP A 161 28.88 1.75 1.77
N ILE A 162 27.59 1.43 1.68
CA ILE A 162 26.56 1.99 2.56
C ILE A 162 26.85 1.63 4.02
N LEU A 163 27.13 0.37 4.32
CA LEU A 163 27.46 -0.08 5.68
C LEU A 163 28.72 0.62 6.22
N LYS A 164 29.74 0.82 5.38
CA LYS A 164 30.94 1.59 5.77
C LYS A 164 30.62 3.04 6.10
N LYS A 165 29.82 3.72 5.27
CA LYS A 165 29.39 5.10 5.51
C LYS A 165 28.57 5.23 6.79
N GLN A 166 27.65 4.28 7.02
CA GLN A 166 26.88 4.20 8.27
C GLN A 166 27.80 4.03 9.48
N ASN A 167 28.77 3.12 9.43
CA ASN A 167 29.73 2.89 10.52
C ASN A 167 30.62 4.10 10.81
N ARG A 168 30.87 4.96 9.81
CA ARG A 168 31.57 6.25 9.98
C ARG A 168 30.66 7.39 10.44
N GLY A 169 29.36 7.15 10.57
CA GLY A 169 28.37 8.16 10.95
C GLY A 169 28.04 9.18 9.85
N GLU A 170 28.41 8.90 8.60
CA GLU A 170 28.16 9.81 7.46
C GLU A 170 26.68 9.80 7.04
N ILE A 171 26.00 8.67 7.21
CA ILE A 171 24.60 8.45 6.85
C ILE A 171 23.88 7.71 7.97
N SER A 172 22.56 7.90 8.06
CA SER A 172 21.70 7.18 9.02
C SER A 172 20.63 6.41 8.24
N PRO A 173 20.98 5.22 7.71
CA PRO A 173 20.09 4.52 6.80
C PRO A 173 18.93 3.88 7.56
N ARG A 174 17.72 4.07 7.03
CA ARG A 174 16.53 3.30 7.38
C ARG A 174 16.38 2.17 6.37
N VAL A 175 16.11 0.97 6.88
CA VAL A 175 15.84 -0.20 6.04
C VAL A 175 14.35 -0.46 6.03
N GLU A 176 13.75 -0.41 4.85
CA GLU A 176 12.39 -0.82 4.58
C GLU A 176 12.40 -2.14 3.82
N TYR A 177 11.31 -2.89 3.94
CA TYR A 177 11.17 -4.17 3.27
C TYR A 177 9.76 -4.33 2.70
N GLU A 178 9.67 -5.21 1.71
CA GLU A 178 8.41 -5.60 1.10
C GLU A 178 8.44 -7.11 0.86
N LEU A 179 7.49 -7.82 1.49
CA LEU A 179 7.24 -9.23 1.20
C LEU A 179 6.36 -9.31 -0.04
N THR A 180 6.77 -10.11 -1.02
CA THR A 180 5.99 -10.34 -2.23
C THR A 180 5.75 -11.82 -2.44
N GLY A 181 4.67 -12.18 -3.12
CA GLY A 181 4.33 -13.57 -3.41
C GLY A 181 3.61 -14.27 -2.26
N GLY A 182 3.57 -15.60 -2.32
CA GLY A 182 2.69 -16.41 -1.47
C GLY A 182 1.41 -16.82 -2.19
N LYS A 183 0.47 -17.40 -1.44
CA LYS A 183 -0.86 -17.70 -1.98
C LYS A 183 -1.64 -16.41 -2.17
N TYR A 184 -2.43 -16.32 -3.23
CA TYR A 184 -3.27 -15.16 -3.47
C TYR A 184 -4.68 -15.57 -3.93
N LYS A 185 -5.61 -14.66 -3.70
CA LYS A 185 -6.96 -14.65 -4.28
C LYS A 185 -7.10 -13.43 -5.18
N LEU A 186 -7.89 -13.55 -6.23
CA LEU A 186 -8.37 -12.47 -7.09
C LEU A 186 -9.85 -12.69 -7.30
N ALA A 187 -10.66 -11.66 -7.05
CA ALA A 187 -12.08 -11.68 -7.38
C ALA A 187 -12.28 -10.85 -8.65
N ASP A 188 -12.93 -11.46 -9.63
CA ASP A 188 -13.24 -10.82 -10.90
C ASP A 188 -14.69 -11.08 -11.29
N ASP A 189 -15.21 -10.25 -12.18
CA ASP A 189 -16.54 -10.42 -12.73
C ASP A 189 -16.60 -11.67 -13.62
N ASP A 190 -17.70 -12.42 -13.52
CA ASP A 190 -17.93 -13.53 -14.43
C ASP A 190 -18.17 -12.99 -15.83
N GLU A 191 -17.19 -13.13 -16.71
CA GLU A 191 -17.25 -12.71 -18.11
C GLU A 191 -18.42 -13.34 -18.90
N ASN A 192 -19.09 -14.37 -18.36
CA ASN A 192 -20.25 -15.02 -18.97
C ASN A 192 -21.59 -14.56 -18.36
N ASP A 193 -21.56 -13.65 -17.38
CA ASP A 193 -22.74 -13.07 -16.75
C ASP A 193 -22.94 -11.63 -17.25
N PHE A 194 -23.90 -11.46 -18.16
CA PHE A 194 -24.24 -10.16 -18.76
C PHE A 194 -25.33 -9.40 -18.00
N SER A 195 -25.60 -9.76 -16.74
CA SER A 195 -26.51 -9.01 -15.88
C SER A 195 -25.88 -7.69 -15.40
N ASP A 196 -26.72 -6.75 -14.95
CA ASP A 196 -26.25 -5.45 -14.43
C ASP A 196 -25.39 -5.61 -13.16
N ASP A 197 -25.53 -6.73 -12.43
CA ASP A 197 -24.74 -7.12 -11.26
C ASP A 197 -24.09 -8.50 -11.50
N PRO A 198 -22.99 -8.58 -12.28
CA PRO A 198 -22.37 -9.85 -12.64
C PRO A 198 -21.87 -10.59 -11.39
N LYS A 199 -22.07 -11.91 -11.37
CA LYS A 199 -21.55 -12.76 -10.29
C LYS A 199 -20.04 -12.70 -10.25
N LEU A 200 -19.49 -12.73 -9.03
CA LEU A 200 -18.05 -12.75 -8.81
C LEU A 200 -17.49 -14.17 -8.86
N LYS A 201 -16.36 -14.34 -9.56
CA LYS A 201 -15.53 -15.55 -9.55
C LYS A 201 -14.26 -15.31 -8.75
N ILE A 202 -13.90 -16.29 -7.91
CA ILE A 202 -12.63 -16.29 -7.19
C ILE A 202 -11.61 -17.14 -7.95
N TYR A 203 -10.49 -16.52 -8.29
CA TYR A 203 -9.30 -17.19 -8.78
C TYR A 203 -8.30 -17.32 -7.65
N THR A 204 -7.78 -18.53 -7.44
CA THR A 204 -6.71 -18.79 -6.46
C THR A 204 -5.42 -19.13 -7.18
N GLY A 205 -4.30 -18.72 -6.61
CA GLY A 205 -2.99 -19.04 -7.16
C GLY A 205 -1.89 -18.98 -6.11
N LYS A 206 -0.68 -19.35 -6.52
CA LYS A 206 0.52 -19.26 -5.70
C LYS A 206 1.66 -18.66 -6.50
N ARG A 207 2.37 -17.72 -5.90
CA ARG A 207 3.62 -17.14 -6.41
C ARG A 207 4.74 -17.47 -5.44
N GLU A 208 5.95 -17.67 -5.95
CA GLU A 208 7.12 -17.80 -5.07
C GLU A 208 7.32 -16.54 -4.23
N TYR A 209 7.75 -16.75 -2.99
CA TYR A 209 8.06 -15.64 -2.10
C TYR A 209 9.27 -14.85 -2.62
N GLY A 210 9.16 -13.53 -2.53
CA GLY A 210 10.23 -12.57 -2.72
C GLY A 210 10.34 -11.69 -1.49
N PHE A 211 11.55 -11.27 -1.16
CA PHE A 211 11.80 -10.26 -0.13
C PHE A 211 12.59 -9.13 -0.76
N ASN A 212 11.99 -7.94 -0.84
CA ASN A 212 12.65 -6.76 -1.38
C ASN A 212 13.10 -5.89 -0.21
N ILE A 213 14.28 -5.32 -0.34
CA ILE A 213 14.88 -4.38 0.59
C ILE A 213 14.99 -3.03 -0.10
N LYS A 214 14.61 -1.98 0.62
CA LYS A 214 14.91 -0.58 0.28
C LYS A 214 15.71 0.03 1.42
N ILE A 215 16.80 0.68 1.07
CA ILE A 215 17.66 1.41 1.99
C ILE A 215 17.48 2.89 1.70
N CYS A 216 16.98 3.62 2.68
CA CYS A 216 16.70 5.05 2.60
C CYS A 216 17.65 5.82 3.53
N ASP A 217 18.07 7.03 3.19
CA ASP A 217 18.80 7.93 4.08
C ASP A 217 17.83 8.82 4.83
N ASN A 218 17.90 8.85 6.15
CA ASN A 218 17.14 9.80 6.95
C ASN A 218 17.78 11.19 7.01
N ASN A 219 19.03 11.35 6.58
CA ASN A 219 19.79 12.60 6.68
C ASN A 219 19.55 13.59 5.52
N ILE A 220 18.64 13.29 4.59
CA ILE A 220 18.32 14.19 3.47
C ILE A 220 17.13 15.07 3.88
N ASP A 221 17.45 16.25 4.42
CA ASP A 221 16.51 17.33 4.70
C ASP A 221 15.81 17.83 3.43
#